data_AF-A0A7C9CHE8-F1
#
_entry.id   AF-A0A7C9CHE8-F1
#
_cell.length_a   1.000
_cell.length_b   1.000
_cell.length_c   1.000
_cell.angle_alpha   90.00
_cell.angle_beta   90.00
_cell.angle_gamma   90.00
#
_symmetry.space_group_name_H-M   'P 1'
#
loop_
_entity.id
_entity.type
_entity.pdbx_description
1 polymer ?
#
loop_
_entity_poly.entity_id
_entity_poly.type
_entity_poly.pdbx_seq_one_letter_code
_entity_poly.pdbx_strand_id
1 'polypeptide(L)'
;VTGQRAIDFSRLEEEEDVLLLDHIKKLLRENRLHDTVDSNLKAYDPNEVEMIVQVALLCTQNAPEDRPRMAEVVKMLQGVGLAERWAEWERLEEARNQELQMSLMTHR
;
A
#
# COMPACT_ATOMS: atom_id res chain seq x y z
N VAL A 1 9.51 0.50 8.95
CA VAL A 1 8.54 -0.50 8.50
C VAL A 1 9.17 -1.48 7.54
N THR A 2 9.70 -1.16 6.33
CA THR A 2 10.29 -2.23 5.45
C THR A 2 11.80 -2.40 5.50
N GLY A 3 12.55 -1.32 5.77
CA GLY A 3 14.03 -1.34 5.66
C GLY A 3 14.56 -1.44 4.22
N GLN A 4 13.67 -1.49 3.23
CA GLN A 4 14.01 -1.68 1.82
C GLN A 4 14.10 -0.35 1.06
N ARG A 5 14.84 -0.35 -0.05
CA ARG A 5 14.91 0.80 -0.97
C ARG A 5 13.61 0.95 -1.74
N ALA A 6 13.26 2.17 -2.13
CA ALA A 6 12.06 2.44 -2.93
C ALA A 6 12.11 1.78 -4.32
N ILE A 7 13.33 1.64 -4.87
CA ILE A 7 13.62 0.97 -6.13
C ILE A 7 14.74 -0.03 -5.84
N ASP A 8 14.52 -1.30 -6.17
CA ASP A 8 15.52 -2.35 -6.05
C ASP A 8 15.58 -3.20 -7.32
N PHE A 9 16.71 -3.10 -8.04
CA PHE A 9 16.88 -3.81 -9.31
C PHE A 9 17.27 -5.28 -9.13
N SER A 10 17.77 -5.71 -7.96
CA SER A 10 18.08 -7.13 -7.75
C SER A 10 16.82 -8.01 -7.75
N ARG A 11 15.66 -7.42 -7.43
CA ARG A 11 14.34 -8.07 -7.51
C ARG A 11 13.95 -8.52 -8.91
N LEU A 12 14.52 -7.93 -9.97
CA LEU A 12 14.29 -8.40 -11.34
C LEU A 12 14.75 -9.84 -11.55
N GLU A 13 15.83 -10.25 -10.87
CA GLU A 13 16.37 -11.61 -10.97
C GLU A 13 15.47 -12.63 -10.25
N GLU A 14 14.66 -12.17 -9.30
CA GLU A 14 13.73 -12.97 -8.50
C GLU A 14 12.29 -12.93 -9.05
N GLU A 15 12.08 -12.34 -10.24
CA GLU A 15 10.75 -12.08 -10.83
C GLU A 15 9.81 -11.30 -9.90
N GLU A 16 10.37 -10.43 -9.06
CA GLU A 16 9.65 -9.56 -8.13
C GLU A 16 9.49 -8.12 -8.65
N ASP A 17 8.55 -7.39 -8.03
CA ASP A 17 8.30 -5.98 -8.34
C ASP A 17 9.47 -5.08 -7.92
N VAL A 18 10.09 -4.40 -8.88
CA VAL A 18 11.22 -3.47 -8.68
C VAL A 18 10.86 -2.30 -7.77
N LEU A 19 9.63 -1.80 -7.91
CA LEU A 19 9.12 -0.72 -7.08
C LEU A 19 8.59 -1.30 -5.78
N LEU A 20 9.10 -0.80 -4.66
CA LEU A 20 8.66 -1.22 -3.34
C LEU A 20 7.14 -1.05 -3.16
N LEU A 21 6.58 0.00 -3.74
CA LEU A 21 5.14 0.26 -3.65
C LEU A 21 4.31 -0.84 -4.30
N ASP A 22 4.73 -1.34 -5.46
CA ASP A 22 4.00 -2.39 -6.18
C ASP A 22 4.09 -3.73 -5.43
N HIS A 23 5.27 -4.02 -4.88
CA HIS A 23 5.48 -5.16 -3.98
C HIS A 23 4.55 -5.11 -2.76
N ILE A 24 4.44 -3.96 -2.08
CA ILE A 24 3.55 -3.78 -0.93
C ILE A 24 2.08 -3.96 -1.33
N LYS A 25 1.66 -3.42 -2.48
CA LYS A 25 0.28 -3.63 -3.00
C LYS A 25 0.00 -5.09 -3.33
N LYS A 26 0.99 -5.86 -3.79
CA LYS A 26 0.88 -7.31 -3.97
C LYS A 26 0.68 -8.01 -2.63
N LEU A 27 1.53 -7.74 -1.64
CA LEU A 27 1.41 -8.32 -0.30
C LEU A 27 0.07 -7.96 0.38
N LEU A 28 -0.42 -6.74 0.17
CA LEU A 28 -1.74 -6.33 0.65
C LEU A 28 -2.86 -7.22 0.08
N ARG A 29 -2.87 -7.42 -1.24
CA ARG A 29 -3.86 -8.28 -1.92
C ARG A 29 -3.79 -9.74 -1.46
N GLU A 30 -2.61 -10.20 -1.07
CA GLU A 30 -2.37 -11.54 -0.53
C GLU A 30 -2.67 -11.66 0.98
N ASN A 31 -3.08 -10.57 1.65
CA ASN A 31 -3.24 -10.49 3.11
C ASN A 31 -1.94 -10.82 3.88
N ARG A 32 -0.80 -10.42 3.32
CA ARG A 32 0.57 -10.70 3.80
C ARG A 32 1.34 -9.43 4.16
N LEU A 33 0.64 -8.40 4.63
CA LEU A 33 1.27 -7.13 5.02
C LEU A 33 2.36 -7.28 6.11
N HIS A 34 2.28 -8.31 6.95
CA HIS A 34 3.30 -8.59 7.96
C HIS A 34 4.67 -8.91 7.35
N ASP A 35 4.72 -9.44 6.12
CA ASP A 35 5.98 -9.72 5.40
C ASP A 35 6.69 -8.43 4.94
N THR A 36 5.98 -7.30 5.01
CA THR A 36 6.54 -5.98 4.69
C THR A 36 7.41 -5.44 5.84
N VAL A 37 7.44 -6.09 7.01
CA VAL A 37 8.19 -5.60 8.17
C VAL A 37 9.68 -5.94 8.08
N ASP A 38 10.52 -4.93 8.35
CA ASP A 38 11.98 -5.02 8.40
C ASP A 38 12.39 -6.08 9.43
N SER A 39 13.18 -7.06 9.00
CA SER A 39 13.65 -8.15 9.85
C SER A 39 14.52 -7.69 11.03
N ASN A 40 15.02 -6.44 11.01
CA ASN A 40 15.76 -5.85 12.12
C ASN A 40 14.86 -5.32 13.26
N LEU A 41 13.55 -5.20 13.04
CA LEU A 41 12.59 -4.81 14.09
C LEU A 41 12.33 -5.99 15.02
N LYS A 42 12.94 -5.96 16.21
CA LYS A 42 12.85 -7.04 17.22
C LYS A 42 11.47 -7.15 17.89
N ALA A 43 10.76 -6.03 17.99
CA ALA A 43 9.42 -5.94 18.57
C ALA A 43 8.69 -4.76 17.95
N TYR A 44 7.42 -4.94 17.62
CA TYR A 44 6.54 -3.91 17.06
C TYR A 44 5.09 -4.27 17.36
N ASP A 45 4.22 -3.26 17.36
CA ASP A 45 2.77 -3.46 17.37
C ASP A 45 2.28 -3.69 15.93
N PRO A 46 1.67 -4.85 15.61
CA PRO A 46 1.12 -5.10 14.29
C PRO A 46 0.10 -4.05 13.84
N ASN A 47 -0.69 -3.49 14.76
CA ASN A 47 -1.69 -2.47 14.44
C ASN A 47 -1.03 -1.15 14.03
N GLU A 48 0.08 -0.78 14.66
CA GLU A 48 0.84 0.42 14.28
C GLU A 48 1.49 0.24 12.89
N VAL A 49 2.01 -0.95 12.60
CA VAL A 49 2.54 -1.28 11.28
C VAL A 49 1.46 -1.18 10.22
N GLU A 50 0.31 -1.79 10.47
CA GLU A 50 -0.83 -1.75 9.56
C GLU A 50 -1.27 -0.30 9.31
N MET A 51 -1.44 0.49 10.37
CA MET A 51 -1.77 1.91 10.29
C MET A 51 -0.77 2.69 9.42
N ILE A 52 0.53 2.49 9.63
CA ILE A 52 1.58 3.17 8.86
C ILE A 52 1.53 2.76 7.39
N VAL A 53 1.32 1.46 7.09
CA VAL A 53 1.22 0.96 5.72
C VAL A 53 -0.01 1.54 5.01
N GLN A 54 -1.17 1.57 5.69
CA GLN A 54 -2.40 2.16 5.15
C GLN A 54 -2.20 3.64 4.82
N VAL A 55 -1.62 4.42 5.74
CA VAL A 55 -1.30 5.83 5.51
C VAL A 55 -0.32 6.00 4.36
N ALA A 56 0.73 5.17 4.27
CA ALA A 56 1.70 5.23 3.19
C ALA A 56 1.03 4.98 1.83
N LEU A 57 0.19 3.97 1.72
CA LEU A 57 -0.55 3.64 0.50
C LEU A 57 -1.47 4.79 0.06
N LEU A 58 -2.21 5.39 1.00
CA LEU A 58 -3.04 6.57 0.73
C LEU A 58 -2.23 7.77 0.22
N CYS A 59 -1.02 7.99 0.75
CA CYS A 59 -0.12 9.07 0.33
C CYS A 59 0.49 8.86 -1.06
N THR A 60 0.63 7.60 -1.49
CA THR A 60 1.27 7.23 -2.76
C THR A 60 0.30 6.92 -3.88
N GLN A 61 -0.96 7.36 -3.76
CA GLN A 61 -1.96 7.17 -4.81
C GLN A 61 -1.54 7.83 -6.13
N ASN A 62 -1.89 7.19 -7.24
CA ASN A 62 -1.47 7.63 -8.58
C ASN A 62 -2.01 9.04 -8.88
N ALA A 63 -3.31 9.25 -8.66
CA ALA A 63 -3.96 10.55 -8.82
C ALA A 63 -3.58 11.49 -7.66
N PRO A 64 -3.01 12.67 -7.95
CA PRO A 64 -2.64 13.65 -6.92
C PRO A 64 -3.79 14.10 -6.03
N GLU A 65 -5.00 14.18 -6.59
CA GLU A 65 -6.23 14.59 -5.92
C GLU A 65 -6.70 13.62 -4.83
N ASP A 66 -6.36 12.33 -4.94
CA ASP A 66 -6.72 11.31 -3.95
C ASP A 66 -5.79 11.33 -2.73
N ARG A 67 -4.58 11.92 -2.90
CA ARG A 67 -3.56 11.95 -1.85
C ARG A 67 -4.01 12.85 -0.69
N PRO A 68 -3.92 12.38 0.57
CA PRO A 68 -4.23 13.20 1.72
C PRO A 68 -3.26 14.37 1.84
N ARG A 69 -3.76 15.52 2.30
CA ARG A 69 -2.93 16.64 2.73
C ARG A 69 -2.11 16.22 3.95
N MET A 70 -0.93 16.80 4.13
CA MET A 70 -0.08 16.50 5.30
C MET A 70 -0.79 16.73 6.65
N ALA A 71 -1.72 17.68 6.74
CA ALA A 71 -2.53 17.88 7.94
C ALA A 71 -3.49 16.71 8.22
N GLU A 72 -4.02 16.05 7.19
CA GLU A 72 -4.84 14.84 7.31
C GLU A 72 -3.95 13.64 7.69
N VAL A 73 -2.75 13.55 7.11
CA VAL A 73 -1.76 12.51 7.46
C VAL A 73 -1.44 12.53 8.96
N VAL A 74 -1.21 13.70 9.54
CA VAL A 74 -0.96 13.82 10.99
C VAL A 74 -2.15 13.33 11.80
N LYS A 75 -3.39 13.65 11.40
CA LYS A 75 -4.61 13.18 12.08
C LYS A 75 -4.75 11.66 11.99
N MET A 76 -4.51 11.08 10.82
CA MET A 76 -4.56 9.63 10.63
C MET A 76 -3.53 8.90 11.51
N LEU A 77 -2.31 9.42 11.60
CA LEU A 77 -1.27 8.88 12.49
C LEU A 77 -1.60 9.04 13.98
N GLN A 78 -2.53 9.93 14.34
CA GLN A 78 -3.09 10.07 15.69
C GLN A 78 -4.33 9.18 15.92
N GLY A 79 -4.67 8.31 14.96
CA GLY A 79 -5.82 7.41 15.03
C GLY A 79 -7.16 8.04 14.63
N VAL A 80 -7.15 9.20 13.96
CA VAL A 80 -8.37 9.92 13.59
C VAL A 80 -8.64 9.83 12.09
N GLY A 81 -9.78 9.23 11.72
CA GLY A 81 -10.32 9.26 10.34
C GLY A 81 -9.66 8.29 9.35
N LEU A 82 -8.71 7.46 9.79
CA LEU A 82 -8.03 6.50 8.91
C LEU A 82 -8.98 5.39 8.47
N ALA A 83 -9.78 4.82 9.38
CA ALA A 83 -10.63 3.67 9.09
C ALA A 83 -11.66 3.99 7.98
N GLU A 84 -12.30 5.16 8.06
CA GLU A 84 -13.27 5.61 7.07
C GLU A 84 -12.61 5.84 5.71
N ARG A 85 -11.44 6.49 5.71
CA ARG A 85 -10.70 6.77 4.48
C ARG A 85 -10.15 5.50 3.83
N TRP A 86 -9.71 4.55 4.64
CA TRP A 86 -9.23 3.25 4.18
C TRP A 86 -10.36 2.44 3.54
N ALA A 87 -11.54 2.39 4.17
CA ALA A 87 -12.71 1.72 3.59
C ALA A 87 -13.20 2.35 2.28
N GLU A 88 -13.00 3.66 2.10
CA GLU A 88 -13.23 4.30 0.80
C GLU A 88 -12.19 3.86 -0.23
N TRP A 89 -10.91 3.86 0.13
CA TRP A 89 -9.82 3.44 -0.75
C TRP A 89 -9.97 1.99 -1.22
N GLU A 90 -10.30 1.05 -0.33
CA GLU A 90 -10.48 -0.37 -0.69
C GLU A 90 -11.58 -0.53 -1.75
N ARG A 91 -12.73 0.13 -1.57
CA ARG A 91 -13.83 0.09 -2.55
C ARG A 91 -13.41 0.64 -3.91
N LEU A 92 -12.65 1.73 -3.93
CA LEU A 92 -12.16 2.34 -5.17
C LEU A 92 -11.11 1.45 -5.85
N GLU A 93 -10.21 0.84 -5.08
CA GLU A 93 -9.19 -0.07 -5.59
C GLU A 93 -9.80 -1.35 -6.16
N GLU A 94 -10.81 -1.91 -5.50
CA GLU A 94 -11.59 -3.04 -6.03
C GLU A 94 -12.28 -2.69 -7.35
N ALA A 95 -12.92 -1.52 -7.43
CA ALA A 95 -13.55 -1.05 -8.66
C ALA A 95 -12.52 -0.88 -9.80
N ARG A 96 -11.38 -0.23 -9.54
CA ARG A 96 -10.28 -0.08 -10.51
C ARG A 96 -9.77 -1.43 -11.01
N ASN A 97 -9.58 -2.39 -10.10
CA ASN A 97 -9.12 -3.73 -10.45
C ASN A 97 -10.13 -4.49 -11.31
N GLN A 98 -11.43 -4.34 -11.05
CA GLN A 98 -12.49 -4.92 -11.89
C GLN A 98 -12.53 -4.30 -13.29
N GLU A 99 -12.39 -2.97 -13.39
CA GLU A 99 -12.33 -2.26 -14.68
C GLU A 99 -11.11 -2.69 -15.51
N LEU A 100 -9.94 -2.79 -14.89
CA LEU A 100 -8.73 -3.28 -15.55
C LEU A 100 -8.89 -4.72 -16.04
N GLN A 101 -9.49 -5.60 -15.24
CA GLN A 101 -9.77 -6.98 -15.66
C GLN A 101 -10.76 -7.03 -16.84
N MET A 102 -11.81 -6.22 -16.81
CA MET A 102 -12.78 -6.13 -17.91
C MET A 102 -12.15 -5.60 -19.21
N SER A 103 -11.30 -4.59 -19.10
CA SER A 103 -10.55 -4.02 -20.23
C SER A 103 -9.60 -5.06 -20.86
N LEU A 104 -8.85 -5.80 -20.05
CA LEU A 104 -7.95 -6.86 -20.52
C LEU A 104 -8.71 -8.02 -21.19
N MET A 105 -9.93 -8.34 -20.73
CA MET A 105 -10.79 -9.33 -21.38
C MET A 105 -11.38 -8.85 -22.71
N THR A 106 -11.52 -7.54 -22.90
CA THR A 106 -12.08 -6.93 -24.13
C THR A 106 -11.04 -6.74 -25.25
N HIS A 107 -9.75 -6.84 -24.92
CA HIS A 107 -8.63 -6.65 -25.85
C HIS A 107 -7.87 -7.95 -26.18
N ARG A 108 -8.52 -9.10 -26.00
CA ARG A 108 -8.01 -10.43 -26.33
C ARG A 108 -8.88 -11.07 -27.41
#